data_AF-A0A7V3CFX9-F1
#
_entry.id   AF-A0A7V3CFX9-F1
#
_cell.length_a   1.000
_cell.length_b   1.000
_cell.length_c   1.000
_cell.angle_alpha   90.00
_cell.angle_beta   90.00
_cell.angle_gamma   90.00
#
_symmetry.space_group_name_H-M   'P 1'
#
loop_
_entity.id
_entity.type
_entity.pdbx_description
1 polymer ?
#
loop_
_entity_poly.entity_id
_entity_poly.type
_entity_poly.pdbx_seq_one_letter_code
_entity_poly.pdbx_strand_id
1 'polypeptide(L)'
;MILVMDESTVRDPRKLLPTVAYFSMEIGLDSAIHTYSGGLGILAGDTLRAAADNVIPMVGMTLLYRKGYFRQEISADGYQVEHPDTWNPADHLEPYDHKVKIRLDGRDVWIQA
;
A
#
# COMPACT_ATOMS: atom_id res chain seq x y z
N MET A 1 16.77 37.47 -3.57
CA MET A 1 16.48 36.25 -4.35
C MET A 1 14.98 36.19 -4.57
N ILE A 2 14.50 36.71 -5.70
CA ILE A 2 13.07 36.63 -6.06
C ILE A 2 12.91 35.31 -6.82
N LEU A 3 12.24 34.34 -6.22
CA LEU A 3 11.84 33.11 -6.91
C LEU A 3 10.75 33.48 -7.91
N VAL A 4 11.11 33.56 -9.18
CA VAL A 4 10.14 33.65 -10.27
C VAL A 4 9.57 32.24 -10.46
N MET A 5 8.40 31.99 -9.86
CA MET A 5 7.66 30.75 -10.08
C MET A 5 7.01 30.80 -11.46
N ASP A 6 7.05 29.69 -12.20
CA ASP A 6 6.40 29.62 -13.50
C ASP A 6 4.87 29.75 -13.35
N GLU A 7 4.20 30.21 -14.40
CA GLU A 7 2.76 30.53 -14.40
C GLU A 7 1.87 29.30 -14.08
N SER A 8 2.35 28.08 -14.37
CA SER A 8 1.67 26.83 -14.04
C SER A 8 1.81 26.44 -12.57
N THR A 9 2.89 26.88 -11.90
CA THR A 9 3.12 26.72 -10.46
C THR A 9 2.30 27.72 -9.65
N VAL A 10 2.13 28.94 -10.17
CA VAL A 10 1.21 29.94 -9.57
C VAL A 10 -0.24 29.45 -9.60
N ARG A 11 -0.63 28.70 -10.62
CA ARG A 11 -1.99 28.13 -10.77
C ARG A 11 -2.24 26.87 -9.95
N ASP A 12 -1.20 26.12 -9.59
CA ASP A 12 -1.31 24.97 -8.68
C ASP A 12 -0.07 24.83 -7.78
N PRO A 13 -0.11 25.37 -6.55
CA PRO A 13 1.02 25.30 -5.62
C PRO A 13 1.34 23.86 -5.18
N ARG A 14 0.45 22.87 -5.43
CA ARG A 14 0.71 21.46 -5.09
C ARG A 14 1.84 20.85 -5.94
N LYS A 15 2.17 21.44 -7.09
CA LYS A 15 3.33 21.03 -7.91
C LYS A 15 4.68 21.24 -7.22
N LEU A 16 4.72 22.05 -6.18
CA LEU A 16 5.92 22.27 -5.36
C LEU A 16 6.04 21.29 -4.20
N LEU A 17 5.00 20.50 -3.94
CA LEU A 17 5.03 19.54 -2.83
C LEU A 17 6.01 18.41 -3.16
N PRO A 18 6.88 18.04 -2.22
CA PRO A 18 7.71 16.85 -2.38
C PRO A 18 6.82 15.61 -2.48
N THR A 19 7.23 14.64 -3.27
CA THR A 19 6.56 13.33 -3.31
C THR A 19 6.77 12.60 -1.98
N VAL A 20 5.69 12.17 -1.34
CA VAL A 20 5.71 11.45 -0.07
C VAL A 20 5.72 9.94 -0.34
N ALA A 21 6.71 9.22 0.20
CA ALA A 21 6.66 7.76 0.27
C ALA A 21 6.01 7.35 1.62
N TYR A 22 4.81 6.80 1.55
CA TYR A 22 4.02 6.40 2.73
C TYR A 22 4.16 4.89 2.95
N PHE A 23 4.93 4.51 3.96
CA PHE A 23 5.18 3.11 4.29
C PHE A 23 4.21 2.62 5.35
N SER A 24 3.54 1.50 5.07
CA SER A 24 2.72 0.77 6.05
C SER A 24 2.91 -0.73 5.89
N MET A 25 2.83 -1.45 7.00
CA MET A 25 2.89 -2.91 7.01
C MET A 25 1.64 -3.55 6.42
N GLU A 26 0.53 -2.81 6.30
CA GLU A 26 -0.73 -3.24 5.69
C GLU A 26 -1.48 -2.01 5.13
N ILE A 27 -2.25 -2.21 4.07
CA ILE A 27 -3.08 -1.16 3.45
C ILE A 27 -4.41 -1.79 3.02
N GLY A 28 -5.52 -1.29 3.57
CA GLY A 28 -6.87 -1.66 3.15
C GLY A 28 -7.25 -0.90 1.88
N LEU A 29 -6.80 -1.39 0.72
CA LEU A 29 -7.05 -0.77 -0.59
C LEU A 29 -8.43 -1.12 -1.15
N ASP A 30 -8.76 -2.41 -1.12
CA ASP A 30 -10.01 -2.95 -1.63
C ASP A 30 -10.48 -4.04 -0.65
N SER A 31 -11.80 -4.10 -0.42
CA SER A 31 -12.41 -5.12 0.43
C SER A 31 -12.17 -6.55 -0.05
N ALA A 32 -11.86 -6.78 -1.32
CA ALA A 32 -11.51 -8.10 -1.87
C ALA A 32 -10.04 -8.48 -1.63
N ILE A 33 -9.19 -7.54 -1.23
CA ILE A 33 -7.77 -7.76 -0.94
C ILE A 33 -7.60 -7.86 0.58
N HIS A 34 -7.79 -9.06 1.12
CA HIS A 34 -7.73 -9.33 2.56
C HIS A 34 -6.30 -9.41 3.12
N THR A 35 -5.50 -8.37 2.90
CA THR A 35 -4.10 -8.27 3.37
C THR A 35 -3.91 -7.30 4.54
N TYR A 36 -4.99 -6.97 5.24
CA TYR A 36 -4.98 -6.11 6.42
C TYR A 36 -5.79 -6.73 7.55
N SER A 37 -5.42 -6.42 8.79
CA SER A 37 -5.95 -7.04 10.01
C SER A 37 -6.89 -6.14 10.80
N GLY A 38 -6.82 -4.82 10.60
CA GLY A 38 -7.68 -3.89 11.32
C GLY A 38 -7.36 -2.41 11.09
N GLY A 39 -7.35 -1.64 12.18
CA GLY A 39 -7.36 -0.17 12.13
C GLY A 39 -6.14 0.47 11.45
N LEU A 40 -4.97 -0.16 11.51
CA LEU A 40 -3.77 0.36 10.84
C LEU A 40 -3.95 0.34 9.32
N GLY A 41 -4.35 -0.81 8.76
CA GLY A 41 -4.58 -0.96 7.32
C GLY A 41 -5.71 -0.08 6.81
N ILE A 42 -6.82 0.04 7.56
CA ILE A 42 -7.91 0.96 7.21
C ILE A 42 -7.43 2.41 7.21
N LEU A 43 -6.73 2.84 8.27
CA LEU A 43 -6.17 4.20 8.34
C LEU A 43 -5.19 4.48 7.19
N ALA A 44 -4.33 3.51 6.86
CA ALA A 44 -3.39 3.62 5.74
C ALA A 44 -4.13 3.77 4.39
N GLY A 45 -5.18 2.98 4.16
CA GLY A 45 -6.04 3.07 2.98
C GLY A 45 -6.75 4.41 2.88
N ASP A 46 -7.38 4.86 3.96
CA ASP A 46 -8.06 6.16 4.05
C ASP A 46 -7.09 7.33 3.85
N THR A 47 -5.86 7.21 4.36
CA THR A 47 -4.80 8.22 4.16
C THR A 47 -4.42 8.33 2.68
N LEU A 48 -4.23 7.20 1.99
CA LEU A 48 -3.93 7.20 0.56
C LEU A 48 -5.10 7.75 -0.26
N ARG A 49 -6.33 7.38 0.09
CA ARG A 49 -7.53 7.92 -0.55
C ARG A 49 -7.64 9.43 -0.38
N ALA A 50 -7.47 9.93 0.85
CA ALA A 50 -7.47 11.36 1.11
C ALA A 50 -6.34 12.09 0.37
N ALA A 51 -5.15 11.49 0.28
CA ALA A 51 -4.05 12.03 -0.52
C ALA A 51 -4.43 12.14 -2.01
N ALA A 52 -5.06 11.11 -2.58
CA ALA A 52 -5.55 11.11 -3.95
C ALA A 52 -6.64 12.18 -4.18
N ASP A 53 -7.64 12.27 -3.30
CA ASP A 53 -8.74 13.25 -3.37
C ASP A 53 -8.22 14.71 -3.31
N ASN A 54 -7.13 14.94 -2.58
CA ASN A 54 -6.50 16.26 -2.44
C ASN A 54 -5.36 16.52 -3.44
N VAL A 55 -5.05 15.55 -4.32
CA VAL A 55 -3.95 15.62 -5.31
C VAL A 55 -2.59 15.86 -4.62
N ILE A 56 -2.37 15.18 -3.50
CA ILE A 56 -1.07 15.16 -2.83
C ILE A 56 -0.18 14.13 -3.54
N PRO A 57 1.03 14.48 -3.99
CA PRO A 57 1.93 13.53 -4.63
C PRO A 57 2.42 12.51 -3.60
N MET A 58 1.84 11.31 -3.60
CA MET A 58 2.12 10.25 -2.62
C MET A 58 2.19 8.88 -3.29
N VAL A 59 3.12 8.05 -2.81
CA VAL A 59 3.26 6.64 -3.18
C VAL A 59 3.10 5.79 -1.93
N GLY A 60 2.09 4.90 -1.92
CA GLY A 60 1.90 3.91 -0.87
C GLY A 60 2.83 2.71 -1.05
N MET A 61 3.52 2.32 0.02
CA MET A 61 4.48 1.22 0.03
C MET A 61 4.06 0.20 1.09
N THR A 62 3.82 -1.04 0.67
CA THR A 62 3.47 -2.15 1.57
C THR A 62 4.00 -3.49 1.08
N LEU A 63 3.83 -4.54 1.88
CA LEU A 63 4.17 -5.91 1.52
C LEU A 63 2.96 -6.61 0.89
N LEU A 64 3.23 -7.37 -0.18
CA LEU A 64 2.20 -8.17 -0.84
C LEU A 64 2.07 -9.55 -0.17
N TYR A 65 1.22 -9.66 0.86
CA TYR A 65 0.98 -10.92 1.57
C TYR A 65 0.09 -11.86 0.77
N ARG A 66 0.66 -12.87 0.12
CA ARG A 66 -0.09 -13.83 -0.72
C ARG A 66 -1.03 -14.76 0.05
N LYS A 67 -0.85 -14.88 1.37
CA LYS A 67 -1.69 -15.74 2.23
C LYS A 67 -2.87 -14.99 2.85
N GLY A 68 -3.06 -13.72 2.47
CA GLY A 68 -4.00 -12.83 3.15
C GLY A 68 -3.67 -12.68 4.64
N TYR A 69 -4.67 -12.31 5.43
CA TYR A 69 -4.62 -12.32 6.88
C TYR A 69 -5.00 -13.72 7.40
N PHE A 70 -6.28 -13.97 7.60
CA PHE A 70 -6.89 -15.31 7.74
C PHE A 70 -8.40 -15.18 7.71
N ARG A 71 -9.09 -16.28 7.39
CA ARG A 71 -10.54 -16.39 7.54
C ARG A 71 -10.86 -17.01 8.89
N GLN A 72 -11.54 -16.25 9.74
CA GLN A 72 -11.94 -16.69 11.07
C GLN A 72 -13.22 -17.52 11.03
N GLU A 73 -13.25 -18.62 11.78
CA GLU A 73 -14.46 -19.38 12.10
C GLU A 73 -14.55 -19.55 13.63
N ILE A 74 -15.75 -19.49 14.19
CA ILE A 74 -16.01 -19.82 15.59
C ILE A 74 -16.63 -21.21 15.64
N SER A 75 -15.92 -22.16 16.25
CA SER A 75 -16.38 -23.54 16.41
C SER A 75 -17.62 -23.63 17.32
N ALA A 76 -18.30 -24.77 17.28
CA ALA A 76 -19.47 -25.03 18.13
C ALA A 76 -19.16 -24.90 19.64
N ASP A 77 -17.91 -25.14 20.04
CA ASP A 77 -17.43 -25.02 21.42
C ASP A 77 -16.95 -23.60 21.78
N GLY A 78 -17.07 -22.63 20.86
CA GLY A 78 -16.71 -21.23 21.08
C GLY A 78 -15.23 -20.90 20.83
N TYR A 79 -14.42 -21.84 20.36
CA TYR A 79 -13.02 -21.59 20.00
C TYR A 79 -12.88 -21.00 18.60
N GLN A 80 -11.92 -20.08 18.44
CA GLN A 80 -11.48 -19.58 17.15
C GLN A 80 -10.71 -20.65 16.38
N VAL A 81 -11.06 -20.81 15.11
CA VAL A 81 -10.37 -21.63 14.11
C VAL A 81 -9.94 -20.71 12.97
N GLU A 82 -8.68 -20.81 12.58
CA GLU A 82 -8.08 -20.00 11.51
C GLU A 82 -7.95 -20.81 10.24
N HIS A 83 -8.42 -20.24 9.13
CA HIS A 83 -8.25 -20.81 7.80
C HIS A 83 -7.39 -19.88 6.95
N PRO A 84 -6.55 -20.42 6.03
CA PRO A 84 -5.88 -19.59 5.04
C PRO A 84 -6.87 -18.78 4.21
N ASP A 85 -6.54 -17.52 3.95
CA ASP A 85 -7.33 -16.62 3.10
C ASP A 85 -6.48 -16.20 1.90
N THR A 86 -6.16 -17.19 1.06
CA THR A 86 -5.29 -16.98 -0.09
C THR A 86 -6.03 -16.23 -1.18
N TRP A 87 -5.32 -15.31 -1.84
CA TRP A 87 -5.80 -14.57 -2.99
C TRP A 87 -4.74 -14.58 -4.09
N ASN A 88 -5.13 -14.25 -5.32
CA ASN A 88 -4.22 -14.13 -6.44
C ASN A 88 -3.98 -12.65 -6.77
N PRO A 89 -2.76 -12.11 -6.54
CA PRO A 89 -2.47 -10.73 -6.86
C PRO A 89 -2.74 -10.33 -8.30
N ALA A 90 -2.58 -11.25 -9.26
CA ALA A 90 -2.81 -10.98 -10.67
C ALA A 90 -4.28 -10.69 -11.02
N ASP A 91 -5.22 -10.99 -10.11
CA ASP A 91 -6.64 -10.68 -10.31
C ASP A 91 -6.95 -9.20 -10.00
N HIS A 92 -6.05 -8.50 -9.31
CA HIS A 92 -6.26 -7.12 -8.83
C HIS A 92 -5.13 -6.15 -9.18
N LEU A 93 -3.92 -6.65 -9.44
CA LEU A 93 -2.70 -5.85 -9.57
C LEU A 93 -1.97 -6.15 -10.88
N GLU A 94 -1.37 -5.11 -11.44
CA GLU A 94 -0.46 -5.21 -12.58
C GLU A 94 0.99 -5.12 -12.08
N PRO A 95 1.88 -6.04 -12.50
CA PRO A 95 3.28 -6.01 -12.08
C PRO A 95 4.00 -4.81 -12.69
N TYR A 96 4.80 -4.13 -11.88
CA TYR A 96 5.63 -3.03 -12.33
C TYR A 96 6.86 -3.55 -13.08
N ASP A 97 7.21 -2.95 -14.22
CA ASP A 97 8.27 -3.47 -15.10
C ASP A 97 9.67 -3.49 -14.46
N HIS A 98 9.89 -2.68 -13.42
CA HIS A 98 11.20 -2.55 -12.79
C HIS A 98 11.36 -3.47 -11.60
N LYS A 99 12.54 -4.10 -11.52
CA LYS A 99 12.97 -4.90 -10.36
C LYS A 99 14.13 -4.22 -9.66
N VAL A 100 14.11 -4.27 -8.33
CA VAL A 100 15.20 -3.78 -7.49
C VAL A 100 15.86 -4.95 -6.78
N LYS A 101 17.19 -4.93 -6.71
CA LYS A 101 17.95 -5.94 -5.96
C LYS A 101 18.30 -5.41 -4.58
N ILE A 102 17.95 -6.15 -3.55
CA ILE A 102 18.31 -5.86 -2.16
C ILE A 102 19.19 -6.98 -1.61
N ARG A 103 20.09 -6.66 -0.68
CA ARG A 103 20.91 -7.64 0.04
C ARG A 103 20.24 -7.92 1.38
N LEU A 104 19.73 -9.14 1.56
CA LEU A 104 19.13 -9.60 2.82
C LEU A 104 19.88 -10.82 3.30
N ASP A 105 20.41 -10.76 4.52
CA ASP A 105 21.08 -11.91 5.17
C ASP A 105 22.14 -12.58 4.25
N GLY A 106 23.04 -11.76 3.71
CA GLY A 106 24.10 -12.20 2.80
C GLY A 106 23.64 -12.58 1.39
N ARG A 107 22.34 -12.62 1.10
CA ARG A 107 21.76 -13.05 -0.18
C ARG A 107 21.19 -11.91 -1.00
N ASP A 108 21.40 -11.96 -2.31
CA ASP A 108 20.74 -11.05 -3.26
C ASP A 108 19.29 -11.49 -3.47
N VAL A 109 18.34 -10.57 -3.24
CA VAL A 109 16.89 -10.79 -3.42
C VAL A 109 16.35 -9.75 -4.39
N TRP A 110 15.60 -10.19 -5.39
CA TRP A 110 14.92 -9.31 -6.34
C TRP A 110 13.50 -9.04 -5.86
N ILE A 111 13.14 -7.76 -5.78
CA ILE A 111 11.79 -7.29 -5.45
C ILE A 111 11.16 -6.60 -6.67
N GLN A 112 9.85 -6.76 -6.81
CA GLN A 112 9.01 -6.16 -7.85
C GLN A 112 7.70 -5.73 -7.17
N ALA A 113 7.19 -4.57 -7.54
CA ALA A 113 5.86 -4.12 -7.15
C ALA A 113 4.81 -4.75 -8.06
#